data_AF-A0A2M6YRN3-F1
#
_entry.id   AF-A0A2M6YRN3-F1
#
_cell.length_a   1.000
_cell.length_b   1.000
_cell.length_c   1.000
_cell.angle_alpha   90.00
_cell.angle_beta   90.00
_cell.angle_gamma   90.00
#
_symmetry.space_group_name_H-M   'P 1'
#
loop_
_entity.id
_entity.type
_entity.pdbx_description
1 polymer ?
#
loop_
_entity_poly.entity_id
_entity_poly.type
_entity_poly.pdbx_seq_one_letter_code
_entity_poly.pdbx_strand_id
1 'polypeptide(L)'
;IRESRKKFSGVPFENLVDKAITETLSRSINNSMTIIVMLIALYLLGGTTIKWFVFALLIGTVSGTYSSTFTAVPLLVVWNEIKTKRKR
;
A
#
# COMPACT_ATOMS: atom_id res chain seq x y z
N ILE A 1 0.71 -10.14 -12.90
CA ILE A 1 0.89 -9.76 -14.33
C ILE A 1 1.05 -10.97 -15.26
N ARG A 2 1.89 -11.98 -14.93
CA ARG A 2 2.01 -13.21 -15.74
C ARG A 2 0.79 -14.14 -15.61
N GLU A 3 0.20 -14.25 -14.42
CA GLU A 3 -0.99 -15.09 -14.17
C GLU A 3 -2.30 -14.48 -14.68
N SER A 4 -2.44 -13.15 -14.65
CA SER A 4 -3.68 -12.46 -15.11
C SER A 4 -3.90 -12.58 -16.63
N ARG A 5 -2.83 -12.84 -17.40
CA ARG A 5 -2.87 -12.88 -18.87
C ARG A 5 -3.53 -14.14 -19.42
N LYS A 6 -3.63 -15.22 -18.64
CA LYS A 6 -4.14 -16.53 -19.12
C LYS A 6 -5.64 -16.72 -18.89
N LYS A 7 -6.32 -15.86 -18.11
CA LYS A 7 -7.69 -16.10 -17.64
C LYS A 7 -8.78 -15.16 -18.19
N PHE A 8 -8.42 -14.07 -18.88
CA PHE A 8 -9.40 -13.08 -19.36
C PHE A 8 -9.05 -12.55 -20.75
N SER A 9 -9.48 -13.26 -21.80
CA SER A 9 -9.26 -12.91 -23.21
C SER A 9 -10.34 -12.00 -23.82
N GLY A 10 -11.12 -11.28 -22.99
CA GLY A 10 -12.25 -10.46 -23.46
C GLY A 10 -12.61 -9.26 -22.59
N VAL A 11 -11.80 -8.94 -21.58
CA VAL A 11 -12.01 -7.80 -20.67
C VAL A 11 -10.97 -6.74 -21.02
N PRO A 12 -11.33 -5.45 -21.17
CA PRO A 12 -10.37 -4.41 -21.53
C PRO A 12 -9.17 -4.47 -20.59
N PHE A 13 -7.96 -4.55 -21.15
CA PHE A 13 -6.69 -4.70 -20.42
C PHE A 13 -6.56 -3.66 -19.29
N GLU A 14 -7.16 -2.49 -19.50
CA GLU A 14 -7.30 -1.41 -18.52
C GLU A 14 -8.01 -1.81 -17.23
N ASN A 15 -9.16 -2.49 -17.31
CA ASN A 15 -9.95 -2.87 -16.12
C ASN A 15 -9.24 -3.95 -15.29
N LEU A 16 -8.48 -4.84 -15.95
CA LEU A 16 -7.74 -5.90 -15.27
C LEU A 16 -6.53 -5.34 -14.51
N VAL A 17 -5.84 -4.36 -15.12
CA VAL A 17 -4.72 -3.65 -14.50
C VAL A 17 -5.21 -2.78 -13.34
N ASP A 18 -6.29 -2.02 -13.52
CA ASP A 18 -6.85 -1.16 -12.47
C ASP A 18 -7.30 -1.98 -11.24
N LYS A 19 -7.90 -3.16 -11.47
CA LYS A 19 -8.28 -4.07 -10.38
C LYS A 19 -7.09 -4.70 -9.68
N ALA A 20 -6.08 -5.15 -10.42
CA ALA A 20 -4.86 -5.74 -9.84
C ALA A 20 -4.05 -4.73 -9.01
N ILE A 21 -4.00 -3.47 -9.46
CA ILE A 21 -3.35 -2.38 -8.73
C ILE A 21 -4.11 -2.10 -7.43
N THR A 22 -5.44 -1.97 -7.51
CA THR A 22 -6.28 -1.69 -6.33
C THR A 22 -6.19 -2.82 -5.28
N GLU A 23 -6.18 -4.07 -5.72
CA GLU A 23 -6.03 -5.24 -4.83
C GLU A 23 -4.66 -5.27 -4.13
N THR A 24 -3.59 -5.02 -4.89
CA THR A 24 -2.23 -4.98 -4.35
C THR A 24 -2.06 -3.81 -3.37
N LEU A 25 -2.65 -2.66 -3.68
CA LEU A 25 -2.62 -1.48 -2.82
C LEU A 25 -3.39 -1.72 -1.52
N SER A 26 -4.60 -2.26 -1.59
CA SER A 26 -5.41 -2.56 -0.41
C SER A 26 -4.69 -3.53 0.53
N ARG A 27 -4.05 -4.58 -0.02
CA ARG A 27 -3.21 -5.50 0.75
C ARG A 27 -1.99 -4.79 1.37
N SER A 28 -1.35 -3.89 0.64
CA SER A 28 -0.19 -3.11 1.13
C SER A 28 -0.58 -2.20 2.30
N ILE A 29 -1.71 -1.48 2.18
CA ILE A 29 -2.26 -0.63 3.24
C ILE A 29 -2.59 -1.47 4.47
N ASN A 30 -3.31 -2.58 4.32
CA ASN A 30 -3.66 -3.45 5.44
C ASN A 30 -2.44 -4.01 6.17
N ASN A 31 -1.41 -4.44 5.43
CA ASN A 31 -0.16 -4.91 6.04
C ASN A 31 0.53 -3.79 6.83
N SER A 32 0.63 -2.60 6.25
CA SER A 32 1.27 -1.45 6.91
C SER A 32 0.54 -1.03 8.20
N MET A 33 -0.79 -1.05 8.20
CA MET A 33 -1.60 -0.77 9.39
C MET A 33 -1.38 -1.85 10.46
N THR A 34 -1.30 -3.12 10.06
CA THR A 34 -1.01 -4.23 10.98
C THR A 34 0.36 -4.09 11.63
N ILE A 35 1.39 -3.68 10.88
CA ILE A 35 2.74 -3.45 11.41
C ILE A 35 2.75 -2.32 12.44
N ILE A 36 2.03 -1.22 12.18
CA ILE A 36 1.93 -0.11 13.14
C ILE A 36 1.28 -0.57 14.45
N VAL A 37 0.18 -1.32 14.36
CA VAL A 37 -0.50 -1.89 15.54
C VAL A 37 0.42 -2.83 16.31
N MET A 38 1.14 -3.71 15.61
CA MET A 38 2.12 -4.62 16.20
C MET A 38 3.25 -3.87 16.93
N LEU A 39 3.83 -2.83 16.32
CA LEU A 39 4.88 -2.01 16.93
C LEU A 39 4.38 -1.26 18.17
N ILE A 40 3.15 -0.76 18.16
CA ILE A 40 2.53 -0.12 19.33
C ILE A 40 2.37 -1.14 20.48
N ALA A 41 1.89 -2.35 20.18
CA ALA A 41 1.77 -3.41 21.18
C ALA A 41 3.14 -3.78 21.77
N LEU A 42 4.18 -3.90 20.94
CA LEU A 42 5.56 -4.13 21.37
C LEU A 42 6.15 -2.96 22.17
N TYR A 43 5.76 -1.72 21.89
CA TYR A 43 6.21 -0.56 22.66
C TYR A 43 5.58 -0.51 24.06
N LEU A 44 4.30 -0.90 24.18
CA LEU A 44 3.55 -0.90 25.44
C LEU A 44 3.87 -2.12 26.31
N LEU A 45 3.94 -3.31 25.71
CA LEU A 45 4.13 -4.59 26.40
C LEU A 45 5.61 -5.04 26.41
N GLY A 46 6.47 -4.45 25.58
CA GLY A 46 7.87 -4.80 25.49
C GLY A 46 8.70 -4.26 26.66
N GLY A 47 9.71 -5.03 27.06
CA GLY A 47 10.66 -4.64 28.10
C GLY A 47 11.51 -3.43 27.71
N THR A 48 12.16 -2.81 28.70
CA THR A 48 12.97 -1.58 28.55
C THR A 48 14.09 -1.71 27.52
N THR A 49 14.67 -2.90 27.36
CA THR A 49 15.76 -3.17 26.42
C THR A 49 15.36 -2.96 24.95
N ILE A 50 14.15 -3.37 24.56
CA ILE A 50 13.67 -3.27 23.17
C ILE A 50 12.89 -1.98 22.91
N LYS A 51 12.50 -1.25 23.95
CA LYS A 51 11.61 -0.09 23.85
C LYS A 51 12.18 1.01 22.94
N TRP A 52 13.48 1.29 23.05
CA TRP A 52 14.17 2.26 22.19
C TRP A 52 14.32 1.80 20.74
N PHE A 53 14.55 0.50 20.54
CA PHE A 53 14.60 -0.11 19.21
C PHE A 53 13.25 -0.05 18.51
N VAL A 54 12.17 -0.43 19.21
CA VAL A 54 10.79 -0.35 18.72
C VAL A 54 10.39 1.10 18.45
N PHE A 55 10.83 2.05 19.30
CA PHE A 55 10.58 3.47 19.08
C PHE A 55 11.22 3.99 17.78
N ALA A 56 12.48 3.61 17.52
CA ALA A 56 13.16 3.93 16.26
C ALA A 56 12.46 3.30 15.04
N LEU A 57 12.03 2.04 15.17
CA LEU A 57 11.24 1.36 14.13
C LEU A 57 9.88 2.02 13.92
N LEU A 58 9.23 2.53 14.95
CA LEU A 58 7.94 3.20 14.87
C LEU A 58 8.08 4.53 14.11
N ILE A 59 9.10 5.32 14.40
CA ILE A 59 9.41 6.54 13.63
C ILE A 59 9.72 6.21 12.16
N GLY A 60 10.59 5.22 11.92
CA GLY A 60 10.96 4.80 10.56
C GLY A 60 9.76 4.25 9.78
N THR A 61 8.90 3.47 10.43
CA THR A 61 7.69 2.90 9.82
C THR A 61 6.66 4.00 9.55
N VAL A 62 6.43 4.94 10.46
CA VAL A 62 5.49 6.04 10.23
C VAL A 62 5.99 6.91 9.06
N SER A 63 7.26 7.31 9.05
CA SER A 63 7.83 8.10 7.96
C SER A 63 7.84 7.35 6.63
N GLY A 64 8.18 6.06 6.62
CA GLY A 64 8.25 5.24 5.40
C GLY A 64 6.88 4.82 4.87
N THR A 65 5.95 4.48 5.76
CA THR A 65 4.58 4.11 5.39
C THR A 65 3.84 5.30 4.86
N TYR A 66 3.84 6.44 5.57
CA TYR A 66 3.17 7.65 5.11
C TYR A 66 3.75 8.13 3.77
N SER A 67 5.07 8.14 3.59
CA SER A 67 5.67 8.52 2.31
C SER A 67 5.28 7.57 1.15
N SER A 68 5.23 6.25 1.40
CA SER A 68 4.94 5.27 0.36
C SER A 68 3.44 5.17 0.00
N THR A 69 2.54 5.06 0.97
CA THR A 69 1.08 5.01 0.69
C THR A 69 0.55 6.36 0.21
N PHE A 70 1.05 7.48 0.75
CA PHE A 70 0.62 8.82 0.34
C PHE A 70 1.25 9.27 -0.99
N THR A 71 2.25 8.57 -1.55
CA THR A 71 2.69 8.79 -2.93
C THR A 71 1.92 7.89 -3.91
N ALA A 72 1.64 6.63 -3.53
CA ALA A 72 0.94 5.67 -4.37
C ALA A 72 -0.55 6.01 -4.58
N VAL A 73 -1.23 6.55 -3.55
CA VAL A 73 -2.65 6.92 -3.60
C VAL A 73 -2.93 8.11 -4.55
N PRO A 74 -2.22 9.26 -4.46
CA PRO A 74 -2.41 10.35 -5.42
C PRO A 74 -1.87 9.99 -6.80
N LEU A 75 -0.84 9.14 -6.95
CA LEU A 75 -0.46 8.65 -8.28
C LEU A 75 -1.61 7.92 -8.97
N LEU A 76 -2.39 7.14 -8.22
CA LEU A 76 -3.58 6.45 -8.72
C LEU A 76 -4.71 7.41 -9.09
N VAL A 77 -4.98 8.42 -8.25
CA VAL A 77 -5.99 9.45 -8.54
C VAL A 77 -5.60 10.25 -9.77
N VAL A 78 -4.34 10.68 -9.86
CA VAL A 78 -3.78 11.41 -11.00
C VAL A 78 -3.79 10.54 -12.26
N TRP A 79 -3.45 9.25 -12.16
CA TRP A 79 -3.54 8.34 -13.30
C TRP A 79 -4.98 8.18 -13.80
N ASN A 80 -5.95 8.11 -12.88
CA ASN A 80 -7.36 8.02 -13.23
C ASN A 80 -7.87 9.32 -13.89
N GLU A 81 -7.41 10.48 -13.43
CA GLU A 81 -7.70 11.77 -14.09
C GLU A 81 -7.07 11.87 -15.48
N ILE A 82 -5.83 11.41 -15.66
CA ILE A 82 -5.13 11.43 -16.95
C ILE A 82 -5.80 10.47 -17.96
N LYS A 83 -6.21 9.27 -17.54
CA LYS A 83 -6.99 8.35 -18.38
C LYS A 83 -8.35 8.93 -18.76
N THR A 84 -9.04 9.58 -17.82
CA THR A 84 -10.36 10.17 -18.06
C THR A 84 -10.29 11.38 -19.00
N LYS A 85 -9.23 12.20 -18.92
CA LYS A 85 -8.99 13.31 -19.87
C LYS A 85 -8.64 12.83 -21.28
N ARG A 86 -7.99 11.67 -21.44
CA ARG A 86 -7.60 11.12 -22.76
C ARG A 86 -8.76 10.47 -23.52
N LYS A 87 -9.92 10.30 -22.87
CA LYS A 87 -11.15 9.75 -23.44
C LYS A 87 -12.19 10.81 -23.81
N ARG A 88 -11.89 12.11 -23.63
CA ARG A 88 -12.66 13.23 -24.17
C ARG A 88 -11.98 13.82 -25.40
#